data_AF-A0A9E1ITU6-F1
#
_entry.id   AF-A0A9E1ITU6-F1
#
_cell.length_a   1.000
_cell.length_b   1.000
_cell.length_c   1.000
_cell.angle_alpha   90.00
_cell.angle_beta   90.00
_cell.angle_gamma   90.00
#
_symmetry.space_group_name_H-M   'P 1'
#
loop_
_entity.id
_entity.type
_entity.pdbx_description
1 polymer ?
#
loop_
_entity_poly.entity_id
_entity_poly.type
_entity_poly.pdbx_seq_one_letter_code
_entity_poly.pdbx_strand_id
1 'polypeptide(L)'
;MKKWKMIRVGLLVLGLWVFPVSIVSAQNMETRVKFLEDIDNVDWYKVYEKDIVIGWKGLPDNFYGWNHRTAVKASVKSLYEVKVWSVRHRQKSWSPGKGGHICVTTAKFGHFGKSNCNK
;
A
#
# COMPACT_ATOMS: atom_id res chain seq x y z
N MET A 1 -5.19 66.34 -26.79
CA MET A 1 -4.87 64.89 -26.76
C MET A 1 -4.00 64.59 -25.54
N LYS A 2 -4.52 63.91 -24.50
CA LYS A 2 -3.77 63.49 -23.31
C LYS A 2 -3.92 61.97 -23.18
N LYS A 3 -2.81 61.23 -23.35
CA LYS A 3 -2.75 59.77 -23.17
C LYS A 3 -2.61 59.46 -21.68
N TRP A 4 -3.61 58.80 -21.09
CA TRP A 4 -3.50 58.19 -19.76
C TRP A 4 -3.00 56.75 -19.89
N LYS A 5 -1.88 56.45 -19.22
CA LYS A 5 -1.30 55.11 -19.12
C LYS A 5 -2.13 54.28 -18.14
N MET A 6 -2.66 53.15 -18.60
CA MET A 6 -3.24 52.12 -17.73
C MET A 6 -2.13 51.49 -16.87
N ILE A 7 -2.30 51.50 -15.55
CA ILE A 7 -1.51 50.70 -14.61
C ILE A 7 -2.27 49.39 -14.43
N ARG A 8 -1.73 48.29 -14.96
CA ARG A 8 -2.23 46.93 -14.71
C ARG A 8 -1.64 46.46 -13.38
N VAL A 9 -2.45 46.43 -12.32
CA VAL A 9 -2.11 45.78 -11.05
C VAL A 9 -2.25 44.27 -11.26
N GLY A 10 -1.13 43.59 -11.45
CA GLY A 10 -1.06 42.14 -11.52
C GLY A 10 -1.22 41.53 -10.13
N LEU A 11 -2.37 40.91 -9.88
CA LEU A 11 -2.64 40.11 -8.69
C LEU A 11 -1.88 38.78 -8.82
N LEU A 12 -0.72 38.65 -8.19
CA LEU A 12 0.01 37.39 -8.05
C LEU A 12 -0.71 36.51 -7.02
N VAL A 13 -1.50 35.54 -7.50
CA VAL A 13 -2.10 34.49 -6.67
C VAL A 13 -1.00 33.47 -6.35
N LEU A 14 -0.55 33.48 -5.09
CA LEU A 14 0.29 32.44 -4.48
C LEU A 14 -0.46 31.10 -4.53
N GLY A 15 -0.12 30.26 -5.50
CA GLY A 15 -0.58 28.88 -5.54
C GLY A 15 0.04 28.08 -4.41
N LEU A 16 -0.73 27.80 -3.36
CA LEU A 16 -0.39 26.74 -2.39
C LEU A 16 -0.36 25.41 -3.13
N TRP A 17 0.84 24.91 -3.40
CA TRP A 17 1.07 23.54 -3.85
C TRP A 17 0.76 22.60 -2.68
N VAL A 18 -0.44 22.02 -2.69
CA VAL A 18 -0.77 20.86 -1.86
C VAL A 18 0.07 19.70 -2.38
N PHE A 19 1.21 19.41 -1.76
CA PHE A 19 1.92 18.16 -2.01
C PHE A 19 1.02 17.01 -1.55
N PRO A 20 0.62 16.08 -2.43
CA PRO A 20 -0.19 14.94 -2.01
C PRO A 20 0.68 14.01 -1.17
N VAL A 21 0.50 14.06 0.15
CA VAL A 21 1.15 13.20 1.16
C VAL A 21 1.03 11.71 0.80
N SER A 22 0.01 11.33 0.03
CA SER A 22 -0.28 9.96 -0.40
C SER A 22 0.86 9.30 -1.21
N ILE A 23 1.61 10.06 -2.02
CA ILE A 23 2.64 9.47 -2.90
C ILE A 23 3.86 9.00 -2.10
N VAL A 24 4.25 9.75 -1.06
CA VAL A 24 5.42 9.43 -0.20
C VAL A 24 5.15 8.19 0.66
N SER A 25 3.91 7.97 1.08
CA SER A 25 3.53 6.80 1.89
C SER A 25 3.61 5.50 1.08
N ALA A 26 3.12 5.50 -0.16
CA ALA A 26 3.08 4.31 -1.00
C ALA A 26 4.47 3.81 -1.41
N GLN A 27 5.39 4.71 -1.82
CA GLN A 27 6.77 4.35 -2.19
C GLN A 27 7.55 3.70 -1.04
N ASN A 28 7.29 4.14 0.20
CA ASN A 28 7.89 3.56 1.39
C ASN A 28 7.39 2.14 1.69
N MET A 29 6.14 1.84 1.35
CA MET A 29 5.54 0.53 1.62
C MET A 29 6.01 -0.53 0.62
N GLU A 30 6.06 -0.19 -0.68
CA GLU A 30 6.59 -1.09 -1.72
C GLU A 30 8.01 -1.55 -1.40
N THR A 31 8.90 -0.62 -1.04
CA THR A 31 10.29 -0.94 -0.70
C THR A 31 10.40 -1.92 0.49
N ARG A 32 9.47 -1.86 1.45
CA ARG A 32 9.48 -2.73 2.64
C ARG A 32 9.04 -4.16 2.35
N VAL A 33 8.31 -4.35 1.25
CA VAL A 33 7.73 -5.65 0.88
C VAL A 33 8.36 -6.25 -0.37
N LYS A 34 9.37 -5.61 -0.96
CA LYS A 34 10.16 -6.16 -2.07
C LYS A 34 10.69 -7.58 -1.83
N PHE A 35 10.95 -7.95 -0.58
CA PHE A 35 11.37 -9.32 -0.23
C PHE A 35 10.35 -10.39 -0.64
N LEU A 36 9.09 -10.02 -0.96
CA LEU A 36 8.10 -10.93 -1.50
C LEU A 36 8.49 -11.46 -2.89
N GLU A 37 9.34 -10.76 -3.62
CA GLU A 37 9.88 -11.20 -4.93
C GLU A 37 10.80 -12.42 -4.79
N ASP A 38 11.43 -12.57 -3.62
CA ASP A 38 12.36 -13.67 -3.32
C ASP A 38 11.67 -14.90 -2.69
N ILE A 39 10.33 -14.91 -2.60
CA ILE A 39 9.56 -16.03 -2.05
C ILE A 39 8.98 -16.86 -3.19
N ASP A 40 9.47 -18.09 -3.37
CA ASP A 40 9.10 -18.98 -4.49
C ASP A 40 7.58 -19.14 -4.70
N ASN A 41 6.83 -19.24 -3.60
CA ASN A 41 5.38 -19.42 -3.63
C ASN A 41 4.58 -18.15 -3.92
N VAL A 42 5.22 -16.97 -3.94
CA VAL A 42 4.59 -15.72 -4.39
C VAL A 42 4.67 -15.63 -5.91
N ASP A 43 3.53 -15.43 -6.56
CA ASP A 43 3.44 -15.21 -8.02
C ASP A 43 3.45 -13.73 -8.36
N TRP A 44 2.78 -12.93 -7.53
CA TRP A 44 2.70 -11.49 -7.67
C TRP A 44 2.28 -10.87 -6.34
N TYR A 45 2.59 -9.60 -6.15
CA TYR A 45 2.00 -8.78 -5.10
C TYR A 45 1.62 -7.40 -5.64
N LYS A 46 0.69 -6.74 -4.96
CA LYS A 46 0.28 -5.37 -5.25
C LYS A 46 0.15 -4.58 -3.97
N VAL A 47 0.58 -3.33 -4.01
CA VAL A 47 0.47 -2.38 -2.90
C VAL A 47 -0.59 -1.34 -3.25
N TYR A 48 -1.51 -1.11 -2.32
CA TYR A 48 -2.64 -0.19 -2.45
C TYR A 48 -2.72 0.69 -1.20
N GLU A 49 -1.95 1.78 -1.12
CA GLU A 49 -1.88 2.68 0.05
C GLU A 49 -1.68 1.98 1.40
N LYS A 50 -2.76 1.42 1.98
CA LYS A 50 -2.81 0.66 3.24
C LYS A 50 -3.01 -0.85 3.11
N ASP A 51 -3.24 -1.34 1.91
CA ASP A 51 -3.49 -2.75 1.65
C ASP A 51 -2.35 -3.34 0.81
N ILE A 52 -2.01 -4.59 1.08
CA ILE A 52 -1.10 -5.41 0.28
C ILE A 52 -1.88 -6.63 -0.15
N VAL A 53 -1.78 -7.00 -1.42
CA VAL A 53 -2.36 -8.23 -1.92
C VAL A 53 -1.23 -9.14 -2.37
N ILE A 54 -1.23 -10.37 -1.90
CA ILE A 54 -0.24 -11.40 -2.27
C ILE A 54 -0.97 -12.53 -3.01
N GLY A 55 -0.56 -12.79 -4.25
CA GLY A 55 -1.03 -13.92 -5.03
C GLY A 55 -0.12 -15.14 -4.85
N TRP A 56 -0.65 -16.20 -4.23
CA TRP A 56 0.12 -17.40 -3.89
C TRP A 56 -0.06 -18.52 -4.93
N LYS A 57 1.03 -19.08 -5.46
CA LYS A 57 1.04 -20.25 -6.38
C LYS A 57 0.56 -21.53 -5.69
N GLY A 58 0.74 -21.58 -4.37
CA GLY A 58 0.31 -22.60 -3.43
C GLY A 58 0.55 -22.08 -2.02
N LEU A 59 0.00 -22.73 -0.99
CA LEU A 59 0.25 -22.34 0.40
C LEU A 59 1.60 -22.92 0.84
N PRO A 60 2.62 -22.09 1.15
CA PRO A 60 3.87 -22.59 1.72
C PRO A 60 3.65 -23.05 3.17
N ASP A 61 4.51 -23.93 3.68
CA ASP A 61 4.44 -24.42 5.06
C ASP A 61 4.43 -23.28 6.10
N ASN A 62 5.17 -22.20 5.84
CA ASN A 62 5.18 -21.00 6.68
C ASN A 62 4.27 -19.88 6.17
N PHE A 63 3.12 -20.23 5.59
CA PHE A 63 2.17 -19.27 5.03
C PHE A 63 1.73 -18.20 6.03
N TYR A 64 1.41 -18.60 7.26
CA TYR A 64 1.11 -17.67 8.35
C TYR A 64 2.28 -16.71 8.63
N GLY A 65 3.51 -17.24 8.75
CA GLY A 65 4.68 -16.43 9.07
C GLY A 65 5.02 -15.41 8.00
N TRP A 66 4.85 -15.75 6.72
CA TRP A 66 5.05 -14.81 5.62
C TRP A 66 4.04 -13.66 5.63
N ASN A 67 2.76 -13.97 5.86
CA ASN A 67 1.72 -12.94 5.98
C ASN A 67 1.94 -12.04 7.20
N HIS A 68 2.26 -12.63 8.36
CA HIS A 68 2.64 -11.90 9.57
C HIS A 68 3.82 -10.96 9.32
N ARG A 69 4.93 -11.48 8.77
CA ARG A 69 6.14 -10.71 8.49
C ARG A 69 5.86 -9.55 7.54
N THR A 70 5.04 -9.79 6.52
CA THR A 70 4.65 -8.77 5.54
C THR A 70 3.88 -7.64 6.20
N ALA A 71 2.85 -7.96 7.00
CA ALA A 71 2.03 -6.96 7.68
C ALA A 71 2.88 -6.12 8.64
N VAL A 72 3.70 -6.79 9.47
CA VAL A 72 4.58 -6.13 10.43
C VAL A 72 5.55 -5.18 9.72
N LYS A 73 6.31 -5.68 8.72
CA LYS A 73 7.29 -4.85 8.00
C LYS A 73 6.66 -3.65 7.30
N ALA A 74 5.51 -3.85 6.64
CA ALA A 74 4.79 -2.79 5.95
C ALA A 74 4.25 -1.73 6.92
N SER A 75 3.86 -2.13 8.14
CA SER A 75 3.25 -1.21 9.10
C SER A 75 4.23 -0.38 9.95
N VAL A 76 5.54 -0.67 9.96
CA VAL A 76 6.54 -0.03 10.86
C VAL A 76 6.51 1.51 10.83
N LYS A 77 6.28 2.13 9.68
CA LYS A 77 6.20 3.60 9.53
C LYS A 77 4.83 4.07 9.04
N SER A 78 3.84 3.20 9.11
CA SER A 78 2.48 3.53 8.69
C SER A 78 1.71 4.15 9.86
N LEU A 79 1.01 5.27 9.60
CA LEU A 79 0.06 5.86 10.54
C LEU A 79 -1.28 5.09 10.59
N TYR A 80 -1.50 4.17 9.65
CA TYR A 80 -2.73 3.41 9.48
C TYR A 80 -2.53 1.91 9.73
N GLU A 81 -3.63 1.20 9.99
CA GLU A 81 -3.62 -0.27 9.98
C GLU A 81 -3.35 -0.74 8.55
N VAL A 82 -2.29 -1.52 8.39
CA VAL A 82 -1.98 -2.22 7.14
C VAL A 82 -2.73 -3.54 7.11
N LYS A 83 -3.34 -3.87 5.97
CA LYS A 83 -3.97 -5.17 5.74
C LYS A 83 -3.25 -5.92 4.63
N VAL A 84 -2.86 -7.15 4.91
CA VAL A 84 -2.27 -8.08 3.94
C VAL A 84 -3.32 -9.11 3.57
N TRP A 85 -3.77 -9.07 2.32
CA TRP A 85 -4.72 -9.98 1.73
C TRP A 85 -3.98 -11.08 1.00
N SER A 86 -4.21 -12.33 1.39
CA SER A 86 -3.73 -13.49 0.65
C SER A 86 -4.81 -14.01 -0.29
N VAL A 87 -4.46 -14.16 -1.56
CA VAL A 87 -5.37 -14.66 -2.61
C VAL A 87 -4.70 -15.76 -3.43
N ARG A 88 -5.48 -16.47 -4.24
CA ARG A 88 -4.93 -17.45 -5.19
C ARG A 88 -4.21 -16.71 -6.33
N HIS A 89 -3.06 -17.21 -6.79
CA HIS A 89 -2.28 -16.54 -7.83
C HIS A 89 -3.03 -16.22 -9.13
N ARG A 90 -4.08 -16.99 -9.47
CA ARG A 90 -4.89 -16.74 -10.67
C ARG A 90 -5.72 -15.44 -10.58
N GLN A 91 -5.91 -14.90 -9.37
CA GLN A 91 -6.75 -13.73 -9.11
C GLN A 91 -6.01 -12.40 -9.37
N LYS A 92 -5.33 -12.25 -10.52
CA LYS A 92 -4.48 -11.08 -10.82
C LYS A 92 -5.22 -9.74 -10.83
N SER A 93 -6.53 -9.73 -11.04
CA SER A 93 -7.40 -8.53 -11.03
C SER A 93 -8.10 -8.28 -9.68
N TRP A 94 -7.73 -9.03 -8.65
CA TRP A 94 -8.29 -8.85 -7.31
C TRP A 94 -7.87 -7.50 -6.71
N SER A 95 -8.74 -6.93 -5.89
CA SER A 95 -8.51 -5.66 -5.20
C SER A 95 -9.12 -5.69 -3.79
N PRO A 96 -8.58 -4.92 -2.83
CA PRO A 96 -9.09 -4.85 -1.47
C PRO A 96 -10.60 -4.64 -1.40
N GLY A 97 -11.27 -5.33 -0.48
CA GLY A 97 -12.73 -5.28 -0.31
C GLY A 97 -13.53 -6.17 -1.26
N LYS A 98 -12.90 -6.81 -2.26
CA LYS A 98 -13.58 -7.84 -3.06
C LYS A 98 -13.72 -9.15 -2.28
N GLY A 99 -14.77 -9.92 -2.60
CA GLY A 99 -14.95 -11.28 -2.10
C GLY A 99 -13.87 -12.24 -2.62
N GLY A 100 -13.79 -13.43 -2.02
CA GLY A 100 -12.90 -14.50 -2.46
C GLY A 100 -11.42 -14.20 -2.19
N HIS A 101 -11.01 -14.30 -0.93
CA HIS A 101 -9.61 -14.30 -0.49
C HIS A 101 -9.39 -15.51 0.42
N ILE A 102 -8.13 -15.88 0.63
CA ILE A 102 -7.72 -16.99 1.49
C ILE A 102 -7.76 -16.53 2.94
N CYS A 103 -7.06 -15.45 3.25
CA CYS A 103 -7.00 -14.86 4.58
C CYS A 103 -6.52 -13.41 4.54
N VAL A 104 -6.56 -12.76 5.69
CA VAL A 104 -6.15 -11.38 5.95
C VAL A 104 -5.32 -11.35 7.21
N THR A 105 -4.21 -10.61 7.16
CA THR A 105 -3.37 -10.31 8.32
C THR A 105 -3.22 -8.81 8.48
N THR A 106 -3.37 -8.29 9.69
CA THR A 106 -3.28 -6.85 9.97
C THR A 106 -2.14 -6.53 10.92
N ALA A 107 -1.59 -5.33 10.77
CA ALA A 107 -0.58 -4.78 11.67
C ALA A 107 -0.62 -3.25 11.64
N LYS A 108 -0.17 -2.61 12.73
CA LYS A 108 -0.10 -1.15 12.86
C LYS A 108 1.15 -0.77 13.63
N PHE A 109 1.89 0.23 13.17
CA PHE A 109 3.13 0.69 13.82
C PHE A 109 4.17 -0.42 14.07
N GLY A 110 4.25 -1.41 13.19
CA GLY A 110 5.16 -2.56 13.38
C GLY A 110 4.68 -3.58 14.39
N HIS A 111 3.50 -3.38 14.99
CA HIS A 111 2.89 -4.32 15.91
C HIS A 111 1.84 -5.16 15.18
N PHE A 112 1.94 -6.48 15.38
CA PHE A 112 0.95 -7.42 14.88
C PHE A 112 -0.42 -7.13 15.48
N GLY A 113 -1.45 -7.12 14.63
CA GLY A 113 -2.84 -6.98 15.05
C GLY A 113 -3.51 -8.35 15.13
N LYS A 114 -4.12 -8.78 14.03
CA LYS A 114 -4.80 -10.07 13.94
C LYS A 114 -4.55 -10.75 12.60
N SER A 115 -4.78 -12.05 12.56
CA SER A 115 -4.76 -12.83 11.32
C SER A 115 -5.82 -13.92 11.39
N ASN A 116 -6.51 -14.16 10.28
CA ASN A 116 -7.33 -15.36 10.08
C ASN A 116 -6.65 -16.36 9.12
N CYS A 117 -5.34 -16.21 8.89
CA CYS A 117 -4.56 -17.21 8.16
C CYS A 117 -4.33 -18.41 9.08
N ASN A 118 -4.64 -19.61 8.58
CA ASN A 118 -4.35 -20.84 9.31
C ASN A 118 -2.84 -21.09 9.34
N LYS A 119 -2.38 -21.67 10.46
CA LYS A 119 -1.06 -22.28 10.56
C LYS A 119 -1.06 -23.65 9.91
#